data_AF-C1EFM7-F1
#
_entry.id   AF-C1EFM7-F1
#
_cell.length_a   1.000
_cell.length_b   1.000
_cell.length_c   1.000
_cell.angle_alpha   90.00
_cell.angle_beta   90.00
_cell.angle_gamma   90.00
#
_symmetry.space_group_name_H-M   'P 1'
#
loop_
_entity.id
_entity.type
_entity.pdbx_description
1 polymer ?
#
loop_
_entity_poly.entity_id
_entity_poly.type
_entity_poly.pdbx_seq_one_letter_code
_entity_poly.pdbx_strand_id
1 'polypeptide(L)' 'MGLKKPSAGFIQPPEGDLSALNNAQIELFWPDDGMWYKAEVVSLNTRNRSAKVLYATGDVETLSIDEIAQEGHLNVCT' A
#
# COMPACT_ATOMS: atom_id res chain seq x y z
N MET A 1 8.31 7.43 -10.11
CA MET A 1 7.71 7.17 -11.44
C MET A 1 6.58 6.19 -11.25
N GLY A 2 5.34 6.54 -11.61
CA GLY A 2 4.17 5.67 -11.49
C GLY A 2 4.17 4.54 -12.53
N LEU A 3 3.52 3.43 -12.20
CA LEU A 3 3.35 2.24 -13.01
C LEU A 3 1.92 2.16 -13.53
N LYS A 4 1.72 1.70 -14.78
CA LYS A 4 0.36 1.45 -15.32
C LYS A 4 -0.29 0.16 -14.82
N LYS A 5 0.50 -0.72 -14.22
CA LYS A 5 0.06 -2.02 -13.70
C LYS A 5 0.83 -2.34 -12.43
N PRO A 6 0.19 -3.00 -11.45
CA PRO A 6 0.91 -3.49 -10.29
C PRO A 6 1.87 -4.61 -10.72
N SER A 7 2.91 -4.79 -9.93
CA SER A 7 3.83 -5.92 -9.99
C SER A 7 3.15 -7.20 -9.47
N ALA A 8 3.81 -8.34 -9.63
CA ALA A 8 3.31 -9.60 -9.07
C ALA A 8 3.15 -9.47 -7.54
N GLY A 9 1.96 -9.78 -7.05
CA GLY A 9 1.56 -9.56 -5.67
C GLY A 9 0.13 -10.00 -5.44
N PHE A 10 -0.41 -9.63 -4.29
CA PHE A 10 -1.81 -9.83 -3.96
C PHE A 10 -2.44 -8.53 -3.44
N ILE A 11 -3.71 -8.31 -3.78
CA ILE A 11 -4.46 -7.19 -3.23
C ILE A 11 -4.77 -7.49 -1.77
N GLN A 12 -4.30 -6.64 -0.87
CA GLN A 12 -4.58 -6.78 0.55
C GLN A 12 -6.08 -6.57 0.79
N PRO A 13 -6.80 -7.53 1.40
CA PRO A 13 -8.17 -7.31 1.78
C PRO A 13 -8.23 -6.42 3.02
N PRO A 14 -9.28 -5.58 3.17
CA PRO A 14 -9.41 -4.69 4.34
C PRO A 14 -9.46 -5.53 5.61
N GLU A 15 -10.32 -6.54 5.67
CA GLU A 15 -10.44 -7.44 6.84
C GLU A 15 -9.31 -8.48 6.95
N GLY A 16 -8.27 -8.38 6.12
CA GLY A 16 -7.12 -9.29 6.12
C GLY A 16 -6.13 -9.04 7.26
N ASP A 17 -5.27 -10.04 7.47
CA ASP A 17 -4.10 -9.93 8.33
C ASP A 17 -3.16 -8.84 7.81
N LEU A 18 -2.95 -7.81 8.61
CA LEU A 18 -1.99 -6.74 8.32
C LEU A 18 -0.53 -7.21 8.50
N SER A 19 -0.34 -8.41 9.03
CA SER A 19 0.97 -9.05 9.22
C SER A 19 1.78 -9.10 7.91
N ALA A 20 1.11 -9.28 6.77
CA ALA A 20 1.75 -9.32 5.46
C ALA A 20 2.23 -7.95 4.95
N LEU A 21 1.75 -6.85 5.56
CA LEU A 21 2.21 -5.49 5.24
C LEU A 21 3.46 -5.11 6.02
N ASN A 22 3.78 -5.81 7.11
CA ASN A 22 4.85 -5.38 7.99
C ASN A 22 6.21 -5.49 7.30
N ASN A 23 6.89 -4.36 7.07
CA ASN A 23 8.15 -4.27 6.30
C ASN A 23 8.03 -4.84 4.87
N ALA A 24 6.81 -4.87 4.33
CA ALA A 24 6.58 -5.34 2.97
C ALA A 24 6.66 -4.19 1.96
N GLN A 25 7.04 -4.54 0.74
CA GLN A 25 6.97 -3.63 -0.38
C GLN A 25 5.55 -3.65 -0.94
N ILE A 26 4.95 -2.47 -1.08
CA ILE A 26 3.58 -2.32 -1.55
C ILE A 26 3.52 -1.39 -2.75
N GLU A 27 2.42 -1.48 -3.48
CA GLU A 27 2.08 -0.57 -4.56
C GLU A 27 0.70 -0.01 -4.30
N LEU A 28 0.59 1.31 -4.38
CA LEU A 28 -0.63 2.07 -4.13
C LEU A 28 -1.18 2.60 -5.44
N PHE A 29 -2.43 2.28 -5.74
CA PHE A 29 -3.11 2.82 -6.91
C PHE A 29 -3.74 4.18 -6.59
N TRP A 30 -3.38 5.17 -7.38
CA TRP A 30 -3.98 6.49 -7.32
C TRP A 30 -4.98 6.64 -8.47
N PRO A 31 -6.29 6.76 -8.17
CA PRO A 31 -7.34 6.84 -9.20
C PRO A 31 -7.30 8.16 -9.98
N ASP A 32 -6.81 9.25 -9.40
CA ASP A 32 -6.65 10.54 -10.08
C ASP A 32 -5.78 10.44 -11.34
N ASP A 33 -4.64 9.74 -11.23
CA ASP A 33 -3.71 9.51 -12.34
C ASP A 33 -3.92 8.16 -13.04
N GLY A 34 -4.65 7.24 -12.40
CA GLY A 34 -4.75 5.84 -12.82
C GLY A 34 -3.40 5.12 -12.78
N MET A 35 -2.54 5.44 -11.81
CA MET A 35 -1.18 4.90 -11.71
C MET A 35 -0.89 4.26 -10.35
N TRP A 36 -0.07 3.22 -10.38
CA TRP A 36 0.46 2.51 -9.22
C TRP A 36 1.80 3.10 -8.78
N TYR A 37 1.94 3.41 -7.50
CA TYR A 37 3.14 3.99 -6.93
C TYR A 37 3.76 3.02 -5.95
N LYS A 38 5.05 2.74 -6.14
CA LYS A 38 5.81 1.87 -5.24
C LYS A 38 6.09 2.59 -3.93
N ALA A 39 5.78 1.92 -2.84
CA ALA A 39 6.10 2.34 -1.50
C ALA A 39 6.53 1.16 -0.65
N GLU A 40 7.20 1.43 0.47
CA GLU A 40 7.60 0.41 1.43
C GLU A 40 6.95 0.71 2.78
N VAL A 41 6.36 -0.29 3.42
CA VAL A 41 5.74 -0.11 4.72
C VAL A 41 6.82 0.00 5.79
N VAL A 42 7.11 1.23 6.21
CA VAL A 42 8.11 1.50 7.26
C VAL A 42 7.55 1.33 8.66
N SER A 43 6.24 1.51 8.84
CA SER A 43 5.60 1.31 10.15
C SER A 43 4.13 1.00 9.96
N LEU A 44 3.63 -0.02 10.65
CA LEU A 44 2.23 -0.43 10.59
C LEU A 44 1.56 -0.20 11.94
N ASN A 45 0.37 0.41 11.93
CA ASN A 45 -0.46 0.63 13.11
C ASN A 45 -1.74 -0.20 13.00
N THR A 46 -1.74 -1.36 13.64
CA THR A 46 -2.88 -2.29 13.65
C THR A 46 -4.07 -1.76 14.44
N ARG A 47 -3.85 -0.86 15.42
CA ARG A 47 -4.91 -0.28 16.25
C ARG A 47 -5.77 0.70 15.48
N ASN A 48 -5.12 1.56 14.68
CA ASN A 48 -5.80 2.55 13.84
C ASN A 48 -5.98 2.07 12.39
N ARG A 49 -5.56 0.84 12.08
CA ARG A 49 -5.60 0.26 10.72
C ARG A 49 -4.96 1.20 9.68
N SER A 50 -3.83 1.79 10.04
CA SER A 50 -3.07 2.70 9.18
C SER A 50 -1.65 2.21 9.00
N ALA A 51 -1.06 2.48 7.83
CA ALA A 51 0.32 2.18 7.55
C ALA A 51 1.05 3.47 7.15
N LYS A 52 2.25 3.60 7.70
CA LYS A 52 3.24 4.56 7.26
C LYS A 52 4.06 3.92 6.16
N VAL A 53 4.08 4.56 5.01
CA VAL A 53 4.69 4.07 3.79
C VAL A 53 5.75 5.08 3.33
N LEU A 54 6.87 4.58 2.81
CA LEU A 54 7.94 5.38 2.22
C LEU A 54 7.91 5.18 0.71
N TYR A 55 7.58 6.22 -0.03
CA TYR A 55 7.62 6.21 -1.48
C TYR A 55 9.05 6.18 -2.01
N ALA A 56 9.22 5.68 -3.23
CA ALA A 56 10.52 5.68 -3.90
C ALA A 56 11.11 7.09 -4.12
N THR A 57 10.31 8.14 -4.00
CA THR A 57 10.77 9.55 -4.05
C THR A 57 11.48 9.98 -2.77
N GLY A 58 11.37 9.19 -1.69
CA GLY A 58 11.86 9.54 -0.35
C GLY A 58 10.78 10.15 0.55
N ASP A 59 9.57 10.37 0.04
CA ASP A 59 8.45 10.91 0.81
C ASP A 59 7.84 9.84 1.70
N VAL A 60 7.51 10.23 2.93
CA VAL A 60 6.84 9.36 3.90
C VAL A 60 5.42 9.85 4.11
N GLU A 61 4.46 8.94 3.97
CA GLU A 61 3.05 9.25 4.13
C GLU A 61 2.38 8.22 5.05
N THR A 62 1.28 8.60 5.69
CA THR A 62 0.49 7.69 6.52
C THR A 62 -0.89 7.56 5.91
N LEU A 63 -1.23 6.34 5.48
CA LEU A 63 -2.48 6.03 4.79
C LEU A 63 -3.30 5.04 5.60
N SER A 64 -4.62 5.16 5.50
CA SER A 64 -5.56 4.23 6.11
C SER A 64 -5.62 2.96 5.26
N ILE A 65 -5.19 1.83 5.81
CA ILE A 65 -5.22 0.54 5.11
C ILE A 65 -6.66 0.16 4.75
N ASP A 66 -7.60 0.44 5.65
CA ASP A 66 -9.00 0.10 5.46
C ASP A 66 -9.56 0.69 4.15
N GLU A 67 -9.33 1.98 3.93
CA GLU A 67 -9.81 2.72 2.77
C GLU A 67 -9.19 2.21 1.47
N ILE A 68 -7.86 2.18 1.39
CA ILE A 68 -7.15 1.73 0.18
C ILE A 68 -7.36 0.25 -0.12
N ALA A 69 -7.51 -0.60 0.91
CA ALA A 69 -7.79 -2.02 0.73
C ALA A 69 -9.23 -2.27 0.32
N GLN A 70 -10.18 -1.50 0.85
CA GLN A 70 -11.60 -1.58 0.47
C GLN A 70 -11.81 -1.21 -0.99
N GLU A 71 -11.04 -0.24 -1.51
CA GLU A 71 -11.05 0.11 -2.93
C GLU A 71 -10.24 -0.87 -3.80
N GLY A 72 -9.46 -1.77 -3.21
CA GLY A 72 -8.57 -2.68 -3.93
C GLY A 72 -7.33 -1.99 -4.52
N HIS A 73 -6.96 -0.84 -3.97
CA HIS A 73 -5.85 0.02 -4.39
C HIS A 73 -4.54 -0.30 -3.66
N LEU A 74 -4.50 -1.36 -2.86
CA LEU A 74 -3.32 -1.79 -2.10
C LEU A 74 -2.84 -3.16 -2.59
N ASN A 75 -1.75 -3.17 -3.33
CA ASN A 75 -1.08 -4.39 -3.77
C ASN A 75 0.16 -4.65 -2.90
N VAL A 76 0.29 -5.85 -2.36
CA VAL A 76 1.46 -6.29 -1.61
C VAL A 76 2.33 -7.13 -2.53
N CYS A 77 3.55 -6.67 -2.79
CA CYS A 77 4.51 -7.42 -3.59
C CYS A 77 5.03 -8.63 -2.81
N THR A 78 5.17 -9.76 -3.50
CA THR A 78 5.69 -11.03 -2.96
C THR A 78 6.99 -11.44 -3.64
#